data_AF-A0A368W3B6-F1
#
_entry.id   AF-A0A368W3B6-F1
#
_cell.length_a   1.000
_cell.length_b   1.000
_cell.length_c   1.000
_cell.angle_alpha   90.00
_cell.angle_beta   90.00
_cell.angle_gamma   90.00
#
_symmetry.space_group_name_H-M   'P 1'
#
loop_
_entity.id
_entity.type
_entity.pdbx_description
1 polymer ?
#
loop_
_entity_poly.entity_id
_entity_poly.type
_entity_poly.pdbx_seq_one_letter_code
_entity_poly.pdbx_strand_id
1 'polypeptide(L)'
;MLRHAEEVTQAIRSEIALHNADSLIHTTRTMCNGRCNDACTVVLYPQGIWYRNLTPSLGRELIRRLLDEKLPLLEQISYTYQHQQLLATGRAAVGEFKSAQFNN
;
A
#
# COMPACT_ATOMS: atom_id res chain seq x y z
N MET A 1 9.84 8.83 -11.03
CA MET A 1 9.07 8.06 -12.03
C MET A 1 7.89 7.40 -11.32
N LEU A 2 6.64 7.69 -11.75
CA LEU A 2 5.43 7.05 -11.24
C LEU A 2 5.48 5.57 -11.63
N ARG A 3 5.81 4.68 -10.71
CA ARG A 3 5.80 3.23 -10.98
C ARG A 3 4.36 2.73 -10.77
N HIS A 4 3.55 2.78 -11.83
CA HIS A 4 2.27 2.07 -11.98
C HIS A 4 1.09 2.47 -11.07
N ALA A 5 1.10 3.68 -10.50
CA ALA A 5 0.05 4.08 -9.55
C ALA A 5 -1.35 4.15 -10.18
N GLU A 6 -1.45 4.57 -11.44
CA GLU A 6 -2.73 4.61 -12.15
C GLU A 6 -3.27 3.20 -12.36
N GLU A 7 -2.45 2.31 -12.92
CA GLU A 7 -2.84 0.95 -13.27
C GLU A 7 -3.20 0.14 -12.03
N VAL A 8 -2.48 0.34 -10.92
CA VAL A 8 -2.82 -0.26 -9.61
C VAL A 8 -4.16 0.28 -9.10
N THR A 9 -4.38 1.60 -9.19
CA THR A 9 -5.65 2.22 -8.75
C THR A 9 -6.83 1.66 -9.54
N GLN A 10 -6.71 1.60 -10.87
CA GLN A 10 -7.77 1.06 -11.73
C GLN A 10 -7.99 -0.42 -11.47
N ALA A 11 -6.93 -1.22 -11.35
CA ALA A 11 -7.05 -2.65 -11.06
C ALA A 11 -7.76 -2.94 -9.72
N ILE A 12 -7.46 -2.16 -8.67
CA ILE A 12 -8.13 -2.27 -7.38
C ILE A 12 -9.61 -1.91 -7.52
N ARG A 13 -9.94 -0.78 -8.15
CA ARG A 13 -11.33 -0.32 -8.31
C ARG A 13 -12.16 -1.26 -9.18
N SER A 14 -11.60 -1.76 -10.27
CA SER A 14 -12.26 -2.75 -11.12
C SER A 14 -12.53 -4.05 -10.38
N GLU A 15 -11.62 -4.52 -9.52
CA GLU A 15 -11.86 -5.72 -8.73
C GLU A 15 -12.94 -5.48 -7.66
N ILE A 16 -12.96 -4.32 -6.99
CA ILE A 16 -14.05 -3.97 -6.05
C ILE A 16 -15.41 -4.02 -6.77
N ALA A 17 -15.52 -3.38 -7.93
CA ALA A 17 -16.75 -3.36 -8.72
C ALA A 17 -17.15 -4.75 -9.23
N LEU A 18 -16.19 -5.58 -9.65
CA LEU A 18 -16.43 -6.95 -10.11
C LEU A 18 -17.12 -7.80 -9.04
N HIS A 19 -16.79 -7.56 -7.76
CA HIS A 19 -17.38 -8.27 -6.62
C HIS A 19 -18.56 -7.53 -5.98
N ASN A 20 -19.04 -6.43 -6.59
CA ASN A 20 -20.09 -5.55 -6.04
C ASN A 20 -19.77 -5.07 -4.61
N ALA A 21 -18.48 -4.85 -4.31
CA ALA A 21 -17.99 -4.55 -2.98
C ALA A 21 -17.88 -3.04 -2.69
N ASP A 22 -18.43 -2.18 -3.55
CA ASP A 22 -18.36 -0.72 -3.41
C ASP A 22 -18.97 -0.19 -2.10
N SER A 23 -19.94 -0.91 -1.52
CA SER A 23 -20.52 -0.59 -0.21
C SER A 23 -19.63 -0.99 0.98
N LEU A 24 -18.62 -1.83 0.75
CA LEU A 24 -17.73 -2.38 1.78
C LEU A 24 -16.34 -1.75 1.74
N ILE A 25 -15.82 -1.48 0.53
CA ILE A 25 -14.44 -1.03 0.34
C ILE A 25 -14.44 0.31 -0.41
N HIS A 26 -14.04 1.37 0.29
CA HIS A 26 -13.85 2.68 -0.32
C HIS A 26 -12.38 2.91 -0.70
N THR A 27 -12.14 3.58 -1.84
CA THR A 27 -10.78 3.90 -2.31
C THR A 27 -10.57 5.40 -2.48
N THR A 28 -9.56 5.94 -1.82
CA THR A 28 -9.11 7.32 -2.02
C THR A 28 -7.75 7.31 -2.71
N ARG A 29 -7.62 8.04 -3.81
CA ARG A 29 -6.32 8.27 -4.46
C ARG A 29 -5.63 9.42 -3.75
N THR A 30 -4.38 9.20 -3.36
CA THR A 30 -3.55 10.22 -2.72
C THR A 30 -2.39 10.63 -3.61
N MET A 31 -1.77 11.76 -3.29
CA MET A 31 -0.45 12.14 -3.81
C MET A 31 0.66 11.40 -3.04
N CYS A 32 1.92 11.77 -3.30
CA CYS A 32 3.08 11.16 -2.66
C CYS A 32 2.98 11.15 -1.12
N ASN A 33 3.13 9.96 -0.53
CA ASN A 33 3.21 9.78 0.92
C ASN A 33 4.65 9.68 1.45
N GLY A 34 5.63 10.23 0.72
CA GLY A 34 7.04 10.22 1.11
C GLY A 34 7.73 8.86 1.01
N ARG A 35 7.10 7.88 0.34
CA ARG A 35 7.58 6.49 0.22
C ARG A 35 7.84 6.08 -1.23
N CYS A 36 8.46 6.96 -2.02
CA CYS A 36 8.74 6.71 -3.44
C CYS A 36 9.54 5.42 -3.69
N ASN A 37 10.46 5.06 -2.78
CA ASN A 37 11.27 3.85 -2.88
C ASN A 37 10.48 2.55 -2.63
N ASP A 38 9.29 2.64 -2.06
CA ASP A 38 8.36 1.53 -1.86
C ASP A 38 7.23 1.51 -2.92
N ALA A 39 7.28 2.42 -3.91
CA ALA A 39 6.18 2.59 -4.86
C ALA A 39 5.95 1.33 -5.72
N CYS A 40 4.72 0.96 -6.05
CA CYS A 40 3.46 1.61 -5.68
C CYS A 40 3.01 1.24 -4.26
N THR A 41 2.58 2.23 -3.48
CA THR A 41 2.10 2.04 -2.11
C THR A 41 0.58 2.07 -2.01
N VAL A 42 0.00 1.22 -1.15
CA VAL A 42 -1.42 1.24 -0.78
C VAL A 42 -1.52 1.15 0.74
N VAL A 43 -2.37 1.97 1.35
CA VAL A 43 -2.60 1.97 2.80
C VAL A 43 -4.01 1.45 3.07
N LEU A 44 -4.10 0.39 3.87
CA LEU A 44 -5.36 -0.20 4.29
C LEU A 44 -5.74 0.30 5.68
N TYR A 45 -6.92 0.91 5.77
CA TYR A 45 -7.56 1.26 7.03
C TYR A 45 -8.79 0.38 7.29
N PRO A 46 -9.14 0.10 8.56
CA PRO A 46 -8.56 0.66 9.79
C PRO A 46 -7.28 -0.03 10.30
N GLN A 47 -6.83 -1.12 9.69
CA GLN A 47 -5.69 -1.91 10.20
C GLN A 47 -4.34 -1.16 10.16
N GLY A 48 -4.24 -0.08 9.37
CA GLY A 48 -3.02 0.71 9.24
C GLY A 48 -1.88 -0.06 8.56
N ILE A 49 -2.20 -0.99 7.67
CA ILE A 49 -1.22 -1.78 6.92
C ILE A 49 -0.79 -0.99 5.69
N TRP A 50 0.52 -0.82 5.52
CA TRP A 50 1.09 -0.23 4.32
C TRP A 50 1.67 -1.33 3.44
N TYR A 51 1.19 -1.38 2.21
CA TYR A 51 1.72 -2.24 1.16
C TYR A 51 2.71 -1.48 0.29
N ARG A 52 3.76 -2.17 -0.15
CA ARG A 52 4.80 -1.69 -1.07
C ARG A 52 4.84 -2.52 -2.35
N ASN A 53 5.48 -1.98 -3.38
CA ASN A 53 5.75 -2.67 -4.64
C ASN A 53 4.50 -3.30 -5.27
N LEU A 54 3.33 -2.66 -5.10
CA LEU A 54 2.12 -3.21 -5.68
C LEU A 54 2.16 -3.10 -7.21
N THR A 55 1.75 -4.19 -7.83
CA THR A 55 1.44 -4.30 -9.26
C THR A 55 -0.08 -4.39 -9.43
N PRO A 56 -0.61 -4.19 -10.64
CA PRO A 56 -2.04 -4.38 -10.90
C PRO A 56 -2.55 -5.78 -10.48
N SER A 57 -1.75 -6.83 -10.65
CA SER A 57 -2.13 -8.18 -10.23
C SER A 57 -2.20 -8.33 -8.71
N LEU A 58 -1.23 -7.77 -7.98
CA LEU A 58 -1.25 -7.76 -6.52
C LEU A 58 -2.38 -6.88 -5.96
N GLY A 59 -2.73 -5.79 -6.63
CA GLY A 59 -3.88 -4.96 -6.28
C GLY A 59 -5.21 -5.74 -6.34
N ARG A 60 -5.42 -6.54 -7.39
CA ARG A 60 -6.60 -7.42 -7.49
C ARG A 60 -6.60 -8.50 -6.41
N GLU A 61 -5.45 -9.15 -6.21
CA GLU A 61 -5.30 -10.19 -5.18
C GLU A 61 -5.56 -9.63 -3.77
N LEU A 62 -5.13 -8.40 -3.50
CA LEU A 62 -5.42 -7.73 -2.23
C LEU A 62 -6.92 -7.64 -1.97
N ILE A 63 -7.72 -7.21 -2.95
CA ILE A 63 -9.17 -7.11 -2.81
C ILE A 63 -9.81 -8.48 -2.58
N ARG A 64 -9.42 -9.50 -3.34
CA ARG A 64 -9.91 -10.88 -3.14
C ARG A 64 -9.63 -11.39 -1.73
N ARG A 65 -8.43 -11.15 -1.21
CA ARG A 65 -8.07 -11.55 0.15
C ARG A 65 -8.85 -10.82 1.23
N LEU A 66 -9.14 -9.53 1.02
CA LEU A 66 -9.97 -8.75 1.95
C LEU A 66 -11.40 -9.28 2.00
N LEU A 67 -11.97 -9.63 0.85
CA LEU A 67 -13.33 -10.17 0.75
C LEU A 67 -13.44 -11.59 1.31
N ASP A 68 -12.42 -12.42 1.09
CA ASP A 68 -12.38 -13.81 1.55
C ASP A 68 -11.88 -13.96 3.01
N GLU A 69 -11.65 -12.85 3.73
CA GLU A 69 -11.05 -12.82 5.08
C GLU A 69 -9.74 -13.63 5.18
N LYS A 70 -8.93 -13.61 4.11
CA LYS A 70 -7.66 -14.33 4.00
C LYS A 70 -6.49 -13.54 4.59
N LEU A 71 -5.39 -14.26 4.83
CA LEU A 71 -4.13 -13.65 5.23
C LEU A 71 -3.68 -12.56 4.24
N PRO A 72 -3.16 -11.42 4.73
CA PRO A 72 -2.71 -10.32 3.90
C PRO A 72 -1.52 -10.69 3.02
N LEU A 73 -1.16 -9.81 2.09
CA LEU A 73 0.02 -9.94 1.24
C LEU A 73 1.30 -9.70 2.05
N LEU A 74 1.71 -10.67 2.88
CA LEU A 74 2.77 -10.54 3.89
C LEU A 74 4.10 -10.00 3.32
N GLU A 75 4.49 -10.42 2.11
CA GLU A 75 5.74 -9.97 1.48
C GLU A 75 5.70 -8.52 0.99
N GLN A 76 4.50 -8.00 0.80
CA GLN A 76 4.25 -6.63 0.37
C GLN A 76 4.04 -5.70 1.57
N ILE A 77 3.99 -6.18 2.82
CA ILE A 77 3.80 -5.29 3.98
C ILE A 77 5.11 -4.57 4.29
N SER A 78 5.13 -3.23 4.15
CA SER A 78 6.26 -2.37 4.55
C SER A 78 6.10 -1.83 5.97
N TYR A 79 4.87 -1.51 6.38
CA TYR A 79 4.55 -1.05 7.73
C TYR A 79 3.26 -1.65 8.26
N THR A 80 3.18 -1.77 9.59
CA THR A 80 1.97 -2.13 10.33
C THR A 80 1.72 -1.12 11.43
N TYR A 81 0.47 -0.84 11.75
CA TYR A 81 0.10 -0.03 12.90
C TYR A 81 -0.20 -0.91 14.11
N GLN A 82 0.62 -0.82 15.15
CA GLN A 82 0.48 -1.60 16.39
C GLN A 82 0.93 -0.75 17.58
N HIS A 83 0.31 -0.94 18.74
CA HIS A 83 0.68 -0.22 19.97
C HIS A 83 0.71 1.32 19.79
N GLN A 84 -0.27 1.86 19.05
CA GLN A 84 -0.35 3.29 18.70
C GLN A 84 0.82 3.82 17.86
N GLN A 85 1.60 2.94 17.23
CA GLN A 85 2.79 3.28 16.48
C GLN A 85 2.77 2.65 15.10
N LEU A 86 3.32 3.36 14.12
CA LEU A 86 3.59 2.80 12.79
C LEU A 86 4.98 2.16 12.82
N LEU A 87 5.04 0.84 12.65
CA LEU A 87 6.26 0.06 12.75
C LEU A 87 6.66 -0.49 11.38
N ALA A 88 7.92 -0.33 11.00
CA ALA A 88 8.47 -0.93 9.79
C ALA A 88 8.67 -2.43 9.99
N THR A 89 8.32 -3.24 8.99
CA THR A 89 8.46 -4.70 9.05
C THR A 89 9.86 -5.21 8.70
N GLY A 90 10.82 -4.31 8.47
CA GLY A 90 12.12 -4.62 7.88
C GLY A 90 12.10 -4.79 6.36
N ARG A 91 10.92 -4.77 5.72
CA ARG A 91 10.77 -4.84 4.25
C ARG A 91 10.67 -3.47 3.56
N ALA A 92 10.52 -2.40 4.33
CA ALA A 92 10.46 -1.03 3.85
C ALA A 92 11.86 -0.52 3.48
N ALA A 93 11.97 0.36 2.48
CA ALA A 93 13.21 1.08 2.22
C ALA A 93 13.66 1.88 3.47
N VAL A 94 14.95 1.78 3.82
CA VAL A 94 15.53 2.49 4.97
C VAL A 94 15.40 4.00 4.75
N GLY A 95 14.98 4.73 5.78
CA GLY A 95 14.90 6.18 5.74
C GLY A 95 16.28 6.82 5.81
N GLU A 96 16.47 7.93 5.10
CA GLU A 96 17.71 8.72 5.14
C GLU A 96 17.54 9.91 6.10
N PHE A 97 18.55 10.17 6.94
CA PHE A 97 18.60 11.37 7.77
C PHE A 97 18.94 12.59 6.91
N LYS A 98 18.07 13.60 6.90
CA LYS A 98 18.27 14.85 6.13
C LYS A 98 19.51 15.64 6.54
N SER A 99 20.04 15.45 7.76
CA SER A 99 21.26 16.13 8.22
C SER A 99 22.54 15.68 7.50
N ALA A 100 22.51 14.60 6.73
CA ALA A 100 23.66 14.13 5.95
C ALA A 100 23.83 14.84 4.59
N GLN A 101 22.90 15.73 4.20
CA GLN A 101 22.89 16.37 2.87
C GLN A 101 23.36 17.84 2.85
N PHE A 102 23.84 18.40 3.97
CA PHE A 102 24.27 19.81 4.06
C PHE A 102 25.79 20.05 3.99
N ASN A 103 26.59 19.01 3.69
CA ASN A 103 28.02 19.16 3.42
C ASN A 103 28.29 18.90 1.93
N ASN A 104 27.98 19.88 1.08
CA ASN A 104 28.59 20.07 -0.24
C ASN A 104 28.36 21.51 -0.72
#